data_AF-K2R7X9-F1
#
_entry.id   AF-K2R7X9-F1
#
_cell.length_a   1.000
_cell.length_b   1.000
_cell.length_c   1.000
_cell.angle_alpha   90.00
_cell.angle_beta   90.00
_cell.angle_gamma   90.00
#
_symmetry.space_group_name_H-M   'P 1'
#
loop_
_entity.id
_entity.type
_entity.pdbx_description
1 polymer ?
#
loop_
_entity_poly.entity_id
_entity_poly.type
_entity_poly.pdbx_seq_one_letter_code
_entity_poly.pdbx_strand_id
1 'polypeptide(L)'
;MNLDAARNKIDRKDVSTPKVALYGGLAGEALWLSSYPFDVVKSKMQSDGFGANQRFASMRDCFAKTWAQEGMGGFWKGIGPTLLRAMPVSAGTFAVVEMTMRLIS
;
A
#
# COMPACT_ATOMS: atom_id res chain seq x y z
N MET A 1 13.63 -16.69 5.19
CA MET A 1 13.36 -17.00 3.77
C MET A 1 14.19 -18.16 3.22
N ASN A 2 15.50 -18.26 3.47
CA ASN A 2 16.31 -19.42 3.03
C ASN A 2 16.04 -20.72 3.82
N LEU A 3 15.60 -20.60 5.08
CA LEU A 3 15.32 -21.75 5.96
C LEU A 3 14.04 -22.51 5.59
N ASP A 4 13.01 -21.82 5.07
CA ASP A 4 11.75 -22.47 4.63
C ASP A 4 11.93 -23.28 3.34
N ALA A 5 12.76 -22.80 2.41
CA ALA A 5 13.07 -23.51 1.17
C ALA A 5 13.83 -24.81 1.45
N ALA A 6 14.78 -24.78 2.39
CA ALA A 6 15.54 -25.96 2.82
C ALA A 6 14.66 -27.01 3.53
N ARG A 7 13.67 -26.56 4.32
CA ARG A 7 12.74 -27.46 5.03
C ARG A 7 11.76 -28.17 4.10
N ASN A 8 11.32 -27.52 3.04
CA ASN A 8 10.29 -28.06 2.14
C ASN A 8 10.83 -28.77 0.89
N LYS A 9 12.16 -28.90 0.72
CA LYS A 9 12.81 -29.50 -0.46
C LYS A 9 12.31 -28.92 -1.81
N ILE A 10 12.00 -27.63 -1.83
CA ILE A 10 11.56 -26.93 -3.05
C ILE A 10 12.79 -26.19 -3.61
N ASP A 11 13.26 -26.58 -4.79
CA ASP A 11 14.32 -25.85 -5.48
C ASP A 11 13.75 -24.48 -5.88
N ARG A 12 14.51 -23.39 -5.68
CA ARG A 12 14.03 -22.01 -5.98
C ARG A 12 13.57 -21.85 -7.43
N LYS A 13 14.06 -22.72 -8.32
CA LYS A 13 13.75 -22.78 -9.74
C LYS A 13 12.33 -23.29 -10.02
N ASP A 14 11.73 -24.05 -9.09
CA ASP A 14 10.38 -24.60 -9.21
C ASP A 14 9.29 -23.64 -8.77
N VAL A 15 9.67 -22.50 -8.17
CA VAL A 15 8.72 -21.49 -7.71
C VAL A 15 8.31 -20.61 -8.88
N SER A 16 7.13 -20.89 -9.42
CA SER A 16 6.51 -20.14 -10.53
C SER A 16 6.56 -18.62 -10.30
N THR A 17 7.36 -17.91 -11.11
CA THR A 17 7.56 -16.45 -11.04
C THR A 17 6.25 -15.64 -11.06
N PRO A 18 5.23 -15.99 -11.87
CA PRO A 18 3.93 -15.30 -11.84
C PRO A 18 3.22 -15.44 -10.48
N LYS A 19 3.36 -16.59 -9.83
CA LYS A 19 2.75 -16.87 -8.53
C LYS A 19 3.44 -16.06 -7.41
N VAL A 20 4.77 -15.93 -7.48
CA VAL A 20 5.53 -15.07 -6.56
C VAL A 20 5.17 -13.59 -6.75
N ALA A 21 5.07 -13.14 -8.00
CA ALA A 21 4.67 -11.76 -8.30
C ALA A 21 3.25 -11.45 -7.80
N LEU A 22 2.30 -12.36 -8.02
CA LEU A 22 0.92 -12.21 -7.54
C LEU A 22 0.85 -12.15 -6.01
N TYR A 23 1.45 -13.11 -5.31
CA TYR A 23 1.42 -13.11 -3.84
C TYR A 23 2.22 -11.96 -3.22
N GLY A 24 3.35 -11.59 -3.82
CA GLY A 24 4.11 -10.41 -3.43
C GLY A 24 3.31 -9.12 -3.60
N GLY A 25 2.59 -8.98 -4.72
CA GLY A 25 1.71 -7.84 -4.99
C GLY A 25 0.57 -7.74 -3.98
N LEU A 26 -0.15 -8.85 -3.73
CA LEU A 26 -1.23 -8.89 -2.75
C LEU A 26 -0.75 -8.59 -1.32
N ALA A 27 0.41 -9.11 -0.93
CA ALA A 27 1.01 -8.81 0.36
C ALA A 27 1.40 -7.31 0.47
N GLY A 28 1.92 -6.72 -0.61
CA GLY A 28 2.24 -5.30 -0.67
C GLY A 28 1.01 -4.40 -0.53
N GLU A 29 -0.07 -4.72 -1.24
CA GLU A 29 -1.35 -3.99 -1.15
C GLU A 29 -1.97 -4.12 0.25
N ALA A 30 -1.92 -5.30 0.86
CA ALA A 30 -2.41 -5.50 2.23
C ALA A 30 -1.60 -4.67 3.26
N LEU A 31 -0.27 -4.64 3.12
CA LEU A 31 0.60 -3.80 3.95
C LEU A 31 0.27 -2.31 3.75
N TRP A 32 0.07 -1.89 2.49
CA TRP A 32 -0.27 -0.51 2.17
C TRP A 32 -1.62 -0.10 2.76
N LEU A 33 -2.66 -0.95 2.63
CA LEU A 33 -3.98 -0.72 3.24
C LEU A 33 -3.90 -0.60 4.77
N SER A 34 -3.06 -1.40 5.43
CA SER A 34 -2.85 -1.30 6.87
C SER A 34 -2.15 0.01 7.29
N SER A 35 -1.33 0.57 6.39
CA SER A 35 -0.59 1.82 6.60
C SER A 35 -1.37 3.06 6.16
N TYR A 36 -2.49 2.89 5.44
CA TYR A 36 -3.30 3.97 4.88
C TYR A 36 -3.76 5.05 5.90
N PRO A 37 -4.14 4.71 7.15
CA PRO A 37 -4.47 5.73 8.14
C PRO A 37 -3.35 6.74 8.42
N PHE A 38 -2.09 6.28 8.38
CA PHE A 38 -0.93 7.15 8.55
C PHE A 38 -0.73 8.06 7.33
N ASP A 39 -0.94 7.54 6.12
CA ASP A 39 -0.90 8.33 4.88
C ASP A 39 -1.96 9.43 4.86
N VAL A 40 -3.16 9.15 5.37
CA VAL A 40 -4.24 10.15 5.49
C VAL A 40 -3.87 11.25 6.48
N VAL A 41 -3.37 10.90 7.67
CA VAL A 41 -2.90 11.89 8.66
C VAL A 41 -1.79 12.75 8.09
N LYS A 42 -0.80 12.12 7.44
CA LYS A 42 0.30 12.80 6.77
C LYS A 42 -0.19 13.74 5.67
N SER A 43 -1.16 13.32 4.87
CA SER A 43 -1.73 14.13 3.78
C SER A 43 -2.53 15.32 4.33
N LYS A 44 -3.31 15.12 5.40
CA LYS A 44 -4.04 16.20 6.09
C LYS A 44 -3.09 17.24 6.68
N MET A 45 -1.99 16.81 7.29
CA MET A 45 -0.97 17.73 7.81
C MET A 45 -0.24 18.49 6.72
N GLN A 46 0.14 17.84 5.61
CA GLN A 46 0.78 18.52 4.48
C GLN A 46 -0.16 19.48 3.75
N SER A 47 -1.47 19.21 3.80
CA SER A 47 -2.50 20.10 3.23
C SER A 47 -2.87 21.25 4.17
N ASP A 48 -2.43 21.21 5.43
CA ASP A 48 -2.65 22.28 6.40
C ASP A 48 -1.66 23.43 6.16
N GLY A 49 -2.12 24.66 6.38
CA GLY A 49 -1.29 25.85 6.20
C GLY A 49 -0.34 26.07 7.37
N PHE A 50 0.82 26.68 7.13
CA PHE A 50 1.72 27.13 8.20
C PHE A 50 1.27 28.51 8.72
N GLY A 51 1.33 28.72 10.05
CA GLY A 51 1.07 30.01 10.69
C GLY A 51 -0.13 30.01 11.64
N ALA A 52 -0.73 31.20 11.88
CA ALA A 52 -1.80 31.39 12.88
C ALA A 52 -3.08 30.58 12.61
N ASN A 53 -3.27 30.09 11.37
CA ASN A 53 -4.41 29.28 10.97
C ASN A 53 -4.12 27.76 10.94
N GLN A 54 -2.96 27.33 11.46
CA GLN A 54 -2.58 25.91 11.50
C GLN A 54 -3.60 25.12 12.35
N ARG A 55 -4.27 24.15 11.73
CA ARG A 55 -5.28 23.30 12.37
C ARG A 55 -4.68 22.14 13.15
N PHE A 56 -3.49 21.68 12.78
CA PHE A 56 -2.84 20.50 13.38
C PHE A 56 -1.46 20.84 13.93
N ALA A 57 -1.31 20.86 15.25
CA ALA A 57 -0.02 21.16 15.89
C ALA A 57 0.99 19.99 15.82
N SER A 58 0.49 18.76 15.70
CA SER A 58 1.31 17.54 15.60
C SER A 58 0.54 16.39 14.93
N MET A 59 1.24 15.33 14.52
CA MET A 59 0.59 14.10 14.01
C MET A 59 -0.41 13.51 15.00
N ARG A 60 -0.09 13.54 16.30
CA ARG A 60 -0.98 13.03 17.36
C ARG A 60 -2.24 13.90 17.49
N ASP A 61 -2.09 15.21 17.40
CA ASP A 61 -3.21 16.16 17.40
C ASP A 61 -4.10 15.98 16.17
N CYS A 62 -3.51 15.79 14.98
CA CYS A 62 -4.25 15.48 13.75
C CYS A 62 -5.02 14.16 13.85
N PHE A 63 -4.41 13.12 14.43
CA PHE A 63 -5.05 11.84 14.67
C PHE A 63 -6.23 11.97 15.63
N ALA A 64 -6.02 12.60 16.79
CA ALA A 64 -7.07 12.79 17.80
C ALA A 64 -8.25 13.62 17.27
N LYS A 65 -7.97 14.72 16.57
CA LYS A 65 -9.01 15.57 15.94
C LYS A 65 -9.75 14.83 14.83
N THR A 66 -9.05 14.07 13.98
CA THR A 66 -9.67 13.28 12.92
C THR A 66 -10.58 12.20 13.51
N TRP A 67 -10.13 11.51 14.56
CA TRP A 67 -10.94 10.53 15.28
C TRP A 67 -12.17 11.17 15.92
N ALA A 68 -12.03 12.33 16.56
CA ALA A 68 -13.14 13.02 17.22
C ALA A 68 -14.18 13.59 16.24
N GLN A 69 -13.76 14.04 15.05
CA GLN A 69 -14.66 14.66 14.07
C GLN A 69 -15.28 13.67 13.08
N GLU A 70 -14.49 12.70 12.62
CA GLU A 70 -14.87 11.82 11.50
C GLU A 70 -14.88 10.33 11.88
N GLY A 71 -14.46 9.98 13.10
CA GLY A 71 -14.35 8.61 13.58
C GLY A 71 -13.38 7.76 12.75
N MET A 72 -13.58 6.44 12.76
CA MET A 72 -12.80 5.51 11.93
C MET A 72 -12.93 5.84 10.43
N GLY A 73 -14.10 6.27 9.96
CA GLY A 73 -14.32 6.57 8.53
C GLY A 73 -13.42 7.67 7.99
N GLY A 74 -12.99 8.62 8.85
CA GLY A 74 -12.07 9.71 8.49
C GLY A 74 -10.69 9.25 8.03
N PHE A 75 -10.22 8.09 8.48
CA PHE A 75 -8.90 7.53 8.13
C PHE A 75 -8.88 6.72 6.84
N TRP A 76 -10.06 6.38 6.31
CA TRP A 76 -10.22 5.69 5.02
C TRP A 76 -10.84 6.61 3.95
N LYS A 77 -10.98 7.90 4.26
CA LYS A 77 -11.54 8.89 3.35
C LYS A 77 -10.57 9.12 2.19
N GLY A 78 -11.04 8.90 0.96
CA GLY A 78 -10.19 8.93 -0.24
C GLY A 78 -9.72 7.57 -0.75
N ILE A 79 -10.14 6.46 -0.10
CA ILE A 79 -9.82 5.12 -0.57
C ILE A 79 -10.38 4.83 -1.96
N GLY A 80 -11.55 5.38 -2.32
CA GLY A 80 -12.14 5.23 -3.66
C GLY A 80 -11.24 5.71 -4.79
N PRO A 81 -10.82 6.99 -4.81
CA PRO A 81 -9.83 7.48 -5.77
C PRO A 81 -8.51 6.70 -5.75
N THR A 82 -8.08 6.23 -4.58
CA THR A 82 -6.82 5.50 -4.45
C THR A 82 -6.92 4.08 -5.04
N LEU A 83 -8.05 3.40 -4.85
CA LEU A 83 -8.34 2.11 -5.48
C LEU A 83 -8.52 2.26 -6.99
N LEU A 84 -9.16 3.34 -7.44
CA LEU A 84 -9.28 3.66 -8.85
C LEU A 84 -7.91 3.85 -9.51
N ARG A 85 -6.96 4.46 -8.81
CA ARG A 85 -5.54 4.56 -9.23
C ARG A 85 -4.83 3.20 -9.15
N ALA A 86 -5.12 2.40 -8.14
CA ALA A 86 -4.48 1.10 -7.94
C ALA A 86 -4.81 0.11 -9.07
N MET A 87 -6.01 0.17 -9.65
CA MET A 87 -6.41 -0.70 -10.76
C MET A 87 -5.47 -0.60 -11.99
N PRO A 88 -5.21 0.58 -12.58
CA PRO A 88 -4.23 0.74 -13.66
C PRO A 88 -2.81 0.32 -13.27
N VAL A 89 -2.38 0.64 -12.04
CA VAL A 89 -1.03 0.29 -11.56
C VAL A 89 -0.87 -1.22 -11.52
N SER A 90 -1.81 -1.93 -10.91
CA SER A 90 -1.84 -3.39 -10.84
C SER A 90 -1.90 -4.02 -12.23
N ALA A 91 -2.77 -3.52 -13.12
CA ALA A 91 -2.85 -3.99 -14.50
C ALA A 91 -1.52 -3.82 -15.25
N GLY A 92 -0.86 -2.66 -15.09
CA GLY A 92 0.45 -2.39 -15.65
C GLY A 92 1.53 -3.33 -15.10
N THR A 93 1.53 -3.61 -13.79
CA THR A 93 2.46 -4.56 -13.18
C THR A 93 2.28 -5.96 -13.76
N PHE A 94 1.06 -6.46 -13.89
CA PHE A 94 0.81 -7.77 -14.52
C PHE A 94 1.24 -7.80 -15.98
N ALA A 95 0.92 -6.76 -16.74
CA ALA A 95 1.32 -6.65 -18.15
C ALA A 95 2.85 -6.65 -18.33
N VAL A 96 3.57 -5.90 -17.49
CA VAL A 96 5.04 -5.84 -17.52
C VAL A 96 5.64 -7.19 -17.12
N VAL A 97 5.16 -7.80 -16.03
CA VAL A 97 5.62 -9.13 -15.61
C VAL A 97 5.42 -10.15 -16.73
N GLU A 98 4.25 -10.14 -17.38
CA GLU A 98 3.95 -11.07 -18.45
C GLU A 98 4.82 -10.83 -19.71
N MET A 99 5.02 -9.56 -20.11
CA MET A 99 5.93 -9.21 -21.21
C MET A 99 7.37 -9.61 -20.93
N THR A 100 7.88 -9.32 -19.72
CA THR A 100 9.24 -9.69 -19.33
C THR A 100 9.42 -11.20 -19.30
N MET A 101 8.46 -11.95 -18.76
CA MET A 101 8.52 -13.42 -18.74
C MET A 101 8.53 -14.00 -20.16
N ARG A 102 7.76 -13.45 -21.09
CA ARG A 102 7.74 -13.85 -22.51
C ARG A 102 9.01 -13.49 -23.27
N LEU A 103 9.75 -12.47 -22.85
CA LEU A 103 11.03 -12.08 -23.45
C LEU A 103 12.21 -12.91 -22.95
N ILE A 104 12.11 -13.46 -21.74
CA ILE A 104 13.17 -14.25 -21.09
C ILE A 104 12.98 -15.77 -21.35
N SER A 105 11.76 -16.21 -21.67
CA SER A 105 11.44 -17.59 -22.07
C SER A 105 11.65 -17.80 -23.56
#